data_AF-A0A928W715-F1
#
_entry.id   AF-A0A928W715-F1
#
_cell.length_a   1.000
_cell.length_b   1.000
_cell.length_c   1.000
_cell.angle_alpha   90.00
_cell.angle_beta   90.00
_cell.angle_gamma   90.00
#
_symmetry.space_group_name_H-M   'P 1'
#
loop_
_entity.id
_entity.type
_entity.pdbx_description
1 polymer ?
#
loop_
_entity_poly.entity_id
_entity_poly.type
_entity_poly.pdbx_seq_one_letter_code
_entity_poly.pdbx_strand_id
1 'polypeptide(L)'
;MSALSESVIYQLKIVLLGISPMIWRRILVSSDSTIEDLHYTVQLAMGWSDIHLHHFIIYGKQYGITQPGGTVFSDCASEVKLASFGWRIKEKFLYEYDFSMALL
;
A
#
# COMPACT_ATOMS: atom_id res chain seq x y z
N MET A 1 10.23 25.52 -9.47
CA MET A 1 8.96 25.79 -8.77
C MET A 1 7.89 24.95 -9.45
N SER A 2 7.60 23.75 -8.94
CA SER A 2 6.51 22.93 -9.47
C SER A 2 5.19 23.53 -9.00
N ALA A 3 4.21 23.65 -9.91
CA ALA A 3 2.87 24.06 -9.55
C ALA A 3 2.35 23.17 -8.40
N LEU A 4 1.75 23.77 -7.37
CA LEU A 4 1.00 23.05 -6.35
C LEU A 4 -0.20 22.44 -7.08
N SER A 5 -0.10 21.18 -7.51
CA SER A 5 -1.27 20.41 -7.92
C SER A 5 -2.10 20.18 -6.65
N GLU A 6 -3.38 20.55 -6.67
CA GLU A 6 -4.24 20.26 -5.53
C GLU A 6 -4.23 18.75 -5.24
N SER A 7 -3.99 18.40 -3.97
CA SER A 7 -4.09 17.01 -3.55
C SER A 7 -5.54 16.55 -3.65
N VAL A 8 -5.75 15.42 -4.32
CA VAL A 8 -7.04 14.74 -4.35
C VAL A 8 -7.12 13.72 -3.23
N ILE A 9 -8.34 13.43 -2.77
CA ILE A 9 -8.57 12.34 -1.80
C ILE A 9 -8.96 11.07 -2.54
N TYR A 10 -8.16 10.03 -2.40
CA TYR A 10 -8.50 8.70 -2.86
C TYR A 10 -9.40 8.00 -1.84
N GLN A 11 -10.52 7.46 -2.32
CA GLN A 11 -11.36 6.56 -1.56
C GLN A 11 -11.05 5.11 -1.98
N LEU A 12 -10.29 4.41 -1.14
CA LEU A 12 -9.88 3.04 -1.41
C LEU A 12 -10.79 2.05 -0.67
N LYS A 13 -11.18 0.98 -1.37
CA LYS A 13 -11.85 -0.17 -0.76
C LYS A 13 -10.84 -1.31 -0.62
N ILE A 14 -10.53 -1.66 0.62
CA ILE A 14 -9.67 -2.80 0.96
C ILE A 14 -10.54 -4.03 1.08
N VAL A 15 -10.16 -5.13 0.46
CA VAL A 15 -10.88 -6.41 0.51
C VAL A 15 -9.89 -7.52 0.85
N LEU A 16 -10.20 -8.30 1.88
CA LEU A 16 -9.42 -9.49 2.22
C LEU A 16 -9.86 -10.65 1.33
N LEU A 17 -8.94 -11.19 0.55
CA LEU A 17 -9.21 -12.22 -0.44
C LEU A 17 -9.33 -13.61 0.21
N GLY A 18 -10.13 -14.49 -0.39
CA GLY A 18 -10.22 -15.90 0.00
C GLY A 18 -11.04 -16.22 1.25
N ILE A 19 -11.71 -15.23 1.86
CA ILE A 19 -12.49 -15.40 3.11
C ILE A 19 -13.98 -15.17 2.89
N SER A 20 -14.81 -15.97 3.56
CA SER A 20 -16.27 -15.79 3.64
C SER A 20 -16.74 -15.81 5.11
N PRO A 21 -17.57 -14.84 5.55
CA PRO A 21 -18.08 -13.70 4.78
C PRO A 21 -16.97 -12.70 4.43
N MET A 22 -17.19 -11.89 3.37
CA MET A 22 -16.19 -10.93 2.88
C MET A 22 -15.85 -9.90 3.96
N ILE A 23 -14.57 -9.84 4.32
CA ILE A 23 -14.02 -8.79 5.19
C ILE A 23 -13.50 -7.65 4.32
N TRP A 24 -13.96 -6.43 4.57
CA TRP A 24 -13.54 -5.24 3.83
C TRP A 24 -13.51 -3.99 4.71
N ARG A 25 -12.77 -2.98 4.26
CA ARG A 25 -12.68 -1.64 4.85
C ARG A 25 -12.70 -0.58 3.76
N ARG A 26 -13.05 0.65 4.13
CA ARG A 26 -12.98 1.81 3.24
C ARG A 26 -12.18 2.90 3.93
N ILE A 27 -11.16 3.39 3.26
CA ILE A 27 -10.25 4.43 3.77
C ILE A 27 -10.25 5.63 2.83
N LEU A 28 -9.93 6.79 3.39
CA LEU A 28 -9.67 8.02 2.65
C LEU A 28 -8.19 8.36 2.85
N VAL A 29 -7.45 8.51 1.76
CA VAL A 29 -6.03 8.87 1.80
C VAL A 29 -5.76 10.03 0.85
N SER A 30 -4.82 10.89 1.22
CA SER A 30 -4.39 12.00 0.37
C SER A 30 -3.57 11.47 -0.80
N SER A 31 -3.68 12.09 -1.97
CA SER A 31 -2.78 11.78 -3.09
C SER A 31 -1.32 12.11 -2.79
N ASP A 32 -1.08 13.01 -1.84
CA ASP A 32 0.25 13.33 -1.31
C ASP A 32 0.79 12.31 -0.31
N SER A 33 -0.06 11.40 0.20
CA SER A 33 0.41 10.29 1.04
C SER A 33 1.39 9.41 0.27
N THR A 34 2.23 8.70 1.01
CA THR A 34 3.26 7.81 0.47
C THR A 34 2.82 6.35 0.50
N ILE A 35 3.63 5.45 -0.06
CA ILE A 35 3.42 4.00 0.11
C ILE A 35 3.52 3.61 1.60
N GLU A 36 4.44 4.22 2.34
CA GLU A 36 4.58 4.00 3.79
C GLU A 36 3.32 4.45 4.55
N ASP A 37 2.79 5.64 4.25
CA ASP A 37 1.53 6.12 4.85
C ASP A 37 0.35 5.19 4.53
N LEU A 38 0.28 4.70 3.30
CA LEU A 38 -0.78 3.77 2.87
C LEU A 38 -0.67 2.44 3.62
N HIS A 39 0.54 1.91 3.81
CA HIS A 39 0.79 0.72 4.61
C HIS A 39 0.25 0.88 6.03
N TYR A 40 0.65 1.94 6.74
CA TYR A 40 0.17 2.18 8.10
C TYR A 40 -1.35 2.41 8.17
N THR A 41 -1.93 3.08 7.17
CA THR A 41 -3.38 3.25 7.07
C THR A 41 -4.10 1.91 6.93
N VAL A 42 -3.57 0.98 6.13
CA VAL A 42 -4.13 -0.37 5.98
C VAL A 42 -4.01 -1.15 7.28
N GLN A 43 -2.86 -1.12 7.95
CA GLN A 43 -2.63 -1.80 9.24
C GLN A 43 -3.67 -1.35 10.28
N LEU A 44 -3.84 -0.03 10.45
CA LEU A 44 -4.81 0.54 11.37
C LEU A 44 -6.26 0.17 11.00
N ALA A 45 -6.63 0.25 9.72
CA ALA A 45 -7.98 -0.06 9.27
C ALA A 45 -8.36 -1.54 9.47
N MET A 46 -7.37 -2.43 9.37
CA MET A 46 -7.55 -3.87 9.55
C MET A 46 -7.39 -4.32 11.01
N GLY A 47 -6.82 -3.49 11.87
CA GLY A 47 -6.50 -3.84 13.26
C GLY A 47 -5.29 -4.76 13.38
N TRP A 48 -4.33 -4.63 12.47
CA TRP A 48 -3.08 -5.39 12.44
C TRP A 48 -1.94 -4.60 13.10
N SER A 49 -0.85 -5.30 13.46
CA SER A 49 0.21 -4.79 14.33
C SER A 49 1.55 -4.52 13.64
N ASP A 50 1.61 -4.60 12.31
CA ASP A 50 2.83 -4.37 11.51
C ASP A 50 4.07 -5.17 11.96
N ILE A 51 3.89 -6.46 12.19
CA ILE A 51 4.96 -7.35 12.68
C ILE A 51 5.50 -8.30 11.61
N HIS A 52 4.93 -8.24 10.40
CA HIS A 52 5.28 -9.14 9.30
C HIS A 52 5.71 -8.38 8.05
N LEU A 53 6.40 -9.10 7.15
CA LEU A 53 6.75 -8.58 5.83
C LEU A 53 5.48 -8.25 5.03
N HIS A 54 5.61 -7.21 4.22
CA HIS A 54 4.52 -6.71 3.40
C HIS A 54 5.04 -6.07 2.12
N HIS A 55 4.19 -6.01 1.10
CA HIS A 55 4.39 -5.15 -0.06
C HIS A 55 3.08 -4.82 -0.75
N PHE A 56 3.11 -3.77 -1.57
CA PHE A 56 2.16 -3.51 -2.61
C PHE A 56 2.70 -3.98 -3.95
N ILE A 57 1.84 -4.55 -4.80
CA ILE A 57 2.16 -4.85 -6.20
C ILE A 57 1.32 -3.92 -7.07
N ILE A 58 1.98 -2.90 -7.63
CA ILE A 58 1.34 -1.86 -8.46
C ILE A 58 2.05 -1.85 -9.81
N TYR A 59 1.29 -2.04 -10.89
CA TYR A 59 1.81 -2.16 -12.26
C TYR A 59 2.96 -3.18 -12.41
N GLY A 60 2.91 -4.28 -11.65
CA GLY A 60 3.92 -5.34 -11.67
C GLY A 60 5.20 -5.03 -10.88
N LYS A 61 5.32 -3.85 -10.28
CA LYS A 61 6.43 -3.49 -9.39
C LYS A 61 6.03 -3.64 -7.92
N GLN A 62 6.97 -4.12 -7.11
CA GLN A 62 6.81 -4.26 -5.67
C GLN A 62 7.26 -2.99 -4.94
N TYR A 63 6.45 -2.55 -3.98
CA TYR A 63 6.75 -1.41 -3.11
C TYR A 63 6.50 -1.79 -1.65
N GLY A 64 7.44 -1.51 -0.77
CA GLY A 64 7.30 -1.81 0.65
C GLY A 64 8.40 -1.16 1.47
N ILE A 65 8.29 -1.26 2.79
CA ILE A 65 9.30 -0.75 3.71
C ILE A 65 10.43 -1.79 3.79
N THR A 66 11.66 -1.40 3.43
CA THR A 66 12.82 -2.27 3.58
C THR A 66 13.13 -2.44 5.07
N GLN A 67 12.97 -3.67 5.58
CA GLN A 67 13.27 -4.03 6.96
C GLN A 67 14.62 -4.75 7.05
N PRO A 68 15.38 -4.62 8.16
CA PRO A 68 16.61 -5.38 8.36
C PRO A 68 16.38 -6.89 8.21
N GLY A 69 17.11 -7.53 7.29
CA GLY A 69 16.96 -8.97 6.99
C GLY A 69 15.72 -9.35 6.16
N GLY A 70 14.94 -8.37 5.70
CA GLY A 70 13.79 -8.58 4.82
C GLY A 70 14.10 -8.31 3.34
N THR A 71 13.04 -8.13 2.55
CA THR A 71 13.12 -7.74 1.14
C THR A 71 13.66 -6.32 1.01
N VAL A 72 14.63 -6.13 0.12
CA VAL A 72 15.13 -4.80 -0.26
C VAL A 72 14.31 -4.29 -1.45
N PHE A 73 13.61 -3.18 -1.25
CA PHE A 73 12.86 -2.50 -2.32
C PHE A 73 13.73 -1.45 -3.00
N SER A 74 13.51 -1.24 -4.31
CA SER A 74 14.29 -0.28 -5.10
C SER A 74 14.03 1.17 -4.72
N ASP A 75 12.82 1.48 -4.26
CA ASP A 75 12.40 2.83 -3.91
C ASP A 75 12.19 2.94 -2.40
N CYS A 76 12.44 4.13 -1.86
CA CYS A 76 12.12 4.44 -0.48
C CYS A 76 10.60 4.63 -0.35
N ALA A 77 9.90 3.75 0.38
CA ALA A 77 8.44 3.79 0.50
C ALA A 77 7.90 5.13 1.01
N SER A 78 8.66 5.84 1.85
CA SER A 78 8.34 7.17 2.38
C SER A 78 8.54 8.31 1.38
N GLU A 79 9.08 8.03 0.18
CA GLU A 79 9.28 9.01 -0.89
C GLU A 79 8.33 8.78 -2.08
N VAL A 80 7.75 7.58 -2.20
CA VAL A 80 6.83 7.24 -3.31
C VAL A 80 5.42 7.72 -2.99
N LYS A 81 5.05 8.89 -3.51
CA LYS A 81 3.69 9.43 -3.39
C LYS A 81 2.64 8.65 -4.17
N LEU A 82 1.43 8.52 -3.63
CA LEU A 82 0.30 7.85 -4.29
C LEU A 82 -0.10 8.54 -5.61
N ALA A 83 0.00 9.88 -5.67
CA ALA A 83 -0.28 10.65 -6.89
C ALA A 83 0.55 10.20 -8.10
N SER A 84 1.75 9.63 -7.88
CA SER A 84 2.64 9.19 -8.96
C SER A 84 2.08 8.03 -9.78
N PHE A 85 1.12 7.27 -9.23
CA PHE A 85 0.55 6.11 -9.91
C PHE A 85 -0.56 6.48 -10.91
N GLY A 86 -1.10 7.70 -10.86
CA GLY A 86 -2.12 8.16 -11.80
C GLY A 86 -3.37 7.27 -11.85
N TRP A 87 -3.78 6.69 -10.71
CA TRP A 87 -4.84 5.69 -10.67
C TRP A 87 -6.17 6.19 -11.22
N ARG A 88 -6.86 5.30 -11.92
CA ARG A 88 -8.21 5.50 -12.42
C ARG A 88 -9.24 5.02 -11.40
N ILE A 89 -10.46 5.55 -11.50
CA ILE A 89 -11.60 5.04 -10.71
C ILE A 89 -11.77 3.53 -10.97
N LYS A 90 -11.90 2.75 -9.89
CA LYS A 90 -12.01 1.28 -9.86
C LYS A 90 -10.74 0.50 -10.23
N GLU A 91 -9.61 1.17 -10.36
CA GLU A 91 -8.32 0.50 -10.47
C GLU A 91 -8.02 -0.36 -9.22
N LYS A 92 -7.30 -1.46 -9.42
CA LYS A 92 -6.98 -2.44 -8.39
C LYS A 92 -5.49 -2.73 -8.40
N PHE A 93 -4.95 -2.93 -7.22
CA PHE A 93 -3.59 -3.40 -6.97
C PHE A 93 -3.62 -4.32 -5.75
N LEU A 94 -2.56 -5.09 -5.55
CA LEU A 94 -2.48 -6.03 -4.44
C LEU A 94 -1.68 -5.43 -3.29
N TYR A 95 -2.08 -5.78 -2.08
CA TYR A 95 -1.31 -5.61 -0.86
C TYR A 95 -1.21 -6.98 -0.21
N GLU A 96 0.01 -7.48 -0.08
CA GLU A 96 0.31 -8.75 0.58
C GLU A 96 0.95 -8.43 1.93
N TYR A 97 0.49 -9.14 2.96
CA TYR A 97 0.95 -9.00 4.33
C TYR A 97 1.08 -10.41 4.91
N ASP A 98 2.08 -10.61 5.77
CA ASP A 98 2.38 -11.92 6.38
C ASP A 98 2.75 -13.00 5.36
N PHE A 99 3.66 -12.64 4.45
CA PHE A 99 4.37 -13.63 3.65
C PHE A 99 5.72 -13.94 4.30
N SER A 100 6.08 -15.23 4.30
CA SER A 100 7.46 -15.64 4.56
C SER A 100 8.25 -15.52 3.28
N MET A 101 9.52 -15.12 3.36
CA MET A 101 10.43 -15.33 2.24
C MET A 101 10.57 -16.85 2.10
N ALA A 102 9.88 -17.44 1.13
CA ALA A 102 10.11 -18.83 0.78
C ALA A 102 11.54 -18.91 0.26
N LEU A 103 12.45 -19.42 1.09
CA LEU A 103 13.78 -19.85 0.66
C LEU A 103 13.57 -20.88 -0.46
N LEU A 104 13.87 -20.48 -1.69
CA LEU A 104 14.29 -21.40 -2.75
C LEU A 104 15.82 -21.49 -2.72
#